data_AF-A0A817MNH9-F1
#
_entry.id   AF-A0A817MNH9-F1
#
_cell.length_a   1.000
_cell.length_b   1.000
_cell.length_c   1.000
_cell.angle_alpha   90.00
_cell.angle_beta   90.00
_cell.angle_gamma   90.00
#
_symmetry.space_group_name_H-M   'P 1'
#
loop_
_entity.id
_entity.type
_entity.pdbx_description
1 polymer ?
#
loop_
_entity_poly.entity_id
_entity_poly.type
_entity_poly.pdbx_seq_one_letter_code
_entity_poly.pdbx_strand_id
1 'polypeptide(L)' 'MSMHPPYDRELRQLLIQSCAETPNVGYKDKSTVIVIEGPNFSTYAENKVFISWG' A
#
# COMPACT_ATOMS: atom_id res chain seq x y z
N MET A 1 20.24 9.99 -2.08
CA MET A 1 18.93 10.62 -1.82
C MET A 1 18.14 9.70 -0.90
N SER A 2 17.54 10.22 0.16
CA SER A 2 16.70 9.43 1.07
C SER A 2 15.27 9.43 0.55
N MET A 3 14.68 8.24 0.36
CA MET A 3 13.28 8.05 -0.04
C MET A 3 12.34 8.00 1.17
N HIS A 4 12.80 8.36 2.38
CA HIS A 4 11.98 8.33 3.59
C HIS A 4 11.59 9.74 4.02
N PRO A 5 10.28 10.04 4.17
CA PRO A 5 9.12 9.20 3.86
C PRO A 5 8.85 9.11 2.34
N PRO A 6 8.38 7.96 1.82
CA PRO A 6 8.16 7.78 0.38
C PRO A 6 6.84 8.38 -0.12
N TYR A 7 5.93 8.68 0.79
CA TYR A 7 4.63 9.29 0.51
C TYR A 7 4.46 10.56 1.34
N ASP A 8 3.69 11.49 0.81
CA ASP A 8 3.33 12.72 1.51
C ASP A 8 2.50 12.41 2.77
N ARG A 9 2.89 13.02 3.90
CA ARG A 9 2.28 12.72 5.20
C ARG A 9 0.91 13.36 5.35
N GLU A 10 0.75 14.59 4.88
CA GLU A 10 -0.48 15.37 5.03
C GLU A 10 -1.60 14.78 4.17
N LEU A 11 -1.29 14.48 2.90
CA LEU A 11 -2.21 13.84 1.98
C LEU A 11 -2.66 12.47 2.49
N ARG A 12 -1.72 11.67 3.02
CA ARG A 12 -2.07 10.37 3.62
C ARG A 12 -3.04 10.54 4.78
N GLN A 13 -2.83 11.54 5.64
CA GLN A 13 -3.72 11.77 6.78
C GLN A 13 -5.11 12.25 6.34
N LEU A 14 -5.18 13.12 5.34
CA LEU A 14 -6.45 13.57 4.75
C LEU A 14 -7.24 12.40 4.16
N LEU A 15 -6.58 11.48 3.45
CA LEU A 15 -7.22 10.29 2.89
C LEU A 15 -7.76 9.35 3.99
N ILE A 16 -6.97 9.10 5.02
CA ILE A 16 -7.39 8.27 6.17
C ILE A 16 -8.61 8.88 6.86
N GLN A 17 -8.58 10.19 7.12
CA GLN A 17 -9.70 10.90 7.73
C GLN A 17 -10.96 10.82 6.87
N SER A 18 -10.82 11.04 5.56
CA SER A 18 -11.94 10.94 4.61
C SER A 18 -12.56 9.56 4.60
N CYS A 19 -11.75 8.49 4.65
CA CYS A 19 -12.24 7.12 4.77
C CYS A 19 -12.92 6.85 6.13
N ALA A 20 -12.40 7.41 7.23
CA ALA A 20 -12.98 7.25 8.57
C ALA A 20 -14.36 7.92 8.70
N GLU A 21 -14.57 9.05 8.01
CA GLU A 21 -15.83 9.79 8.01
C GLU A 21 -16.88 9.21 7.05
N THR A 22 -16.47 8.34 6.11
CA THR A 22 -17.37 7.75 5.12
C THR A 22 -18.02 6.47 5.66
N PRO A 23 -19.36 6.42 5.83
CA PRO A 23 -20.03 5.23 6.33
C PRO A 23 -19.82 4.03 5.40
N ASN A 24 -19.64 2.85 6.00
CA ASN A 24 -19.50 1.57 5.29
C ASN A 24 -18.25 1.44 4.38
N VAL A 25 -17.20 2.24 4.61
CA VAL A 25 -15.90 2.09 3.94
C VAL A 25 -14.90 1.39 4.86
N GLY A 26 -14.47 0.19 4.48
CA GLY A 26 -13.33 -0.48 5.11
C GLY A 26 -12.01 0.01 4.51
N TYR A 27 -11.04 0.33 5.36
CA TYR A 27 -9.72 0.77 4.91
C TYR A 27 -8.61 0.20 5.81
N LYS A 28 -7.37 0.20 5.28
CA LYS A 28 -6.15 -0.08 6.05
C LYS A 28 -5.37 1.22 6.14
N ASP A 29 -4.99 1.60 7.34
CA ASP A 29 -4.18 2.80 7.59
C ASP A 29 -2.70 2.57 7.22
N LYS A 30 -2.21 1.33 7.25
CA LYS A 30 -0.82 0.99 6.91
C LYS A 30 -0.74 -0.23 6.00
N SER A 31 0.11 -0.14 4.98
CA SER A 31 0.46 -1.25 4.08
C SER A 31 1.86 -1.07 3.50
N THR A 32 2.44 -2.18 3.05
CA THR A 32 3.65 -2.23 2.22
C THR A 32 3.21 -2.56 0.80
N VAL A 33 3.79 -1.88 -0.19
CA VAL A 33 3.49 -2.09 -1.61
C VAL A 33 4.73 -2.62 -2.31
N ILE A 34 4.55 -3.68 -3.09
CA ILE A 34 5.58 -4.23 -3.98
C ILE A 34 5.16 -3.90 -5.41
N VAL A 35 6.06 -3.27 -6.16
CA VAL A 35 5.87 -2.94 -7.58
C VAL A 35 6.62 -4.00 -8.40
N ILE A 36 5.93 -4.62 -9.35
CA ILE A 36 6.49 -5.54 -10.35
C ILE A 36 6.36 -4.91 -11.74
N GLU A 37 7.28 -5.22 -12.65
CA GLU A 37 7.35 -4.58 -13.97
C GLU A 37 6.16 -4.92 -14.90
N GLY A 38 5.50 -6.07 -14.73
CA GLY A 38 4.41 -6.50 -15.61
C GLY A 38 4.91 -6.96 -17.00
N PRO A 39 4.01 -7.16 -18.00
CA PRO A 39 2.57 -6.83 -18.04
C PRO A 39 1.68 -7.84 -17.30
N ASN A 40 2.24 -9.00 -16.93
CA ASN A 40 1.50 -10.07 -16.27
C ASN A 40 1.40 -9.83 -14.77
N PHE A 41 0.38 -10.43 -14.15
CA PHE A 41 0.28 -10.52 -12.70
C PHE A 41 1.34 -11.46 -12.10
N SER A 42 1.61 -11.30 -10.81
CA SER A 42 2.50 -12.21 -10.09
C SER A 42 1.95 -13.63 -10.08
N THR A 43 2.86 -14.57 -10.21
CA THR A 43 2.59 -15.99 -10.04
C THR A 43 2.37 -16.34 -8.57
N TYR A 44 1.83 -17.53 -8.31
CA TYR A 44 1.68 -18.04 -6.95
C TYR A 44 3.03 -18.12 -6.20
N ALA A 45 4.09 -18.53 -6.91
CA ALA A 45 5.43 -18.64 -6.34
C ALA A 45 5.98 -17.25 -5.96
N GLU A 46 5.86 -16.27 -6.84
CA GLU A 46 6.26 -14.89 -6.56
C GLU A 46 5.46 -14.29 -5.41
N ASN A 47 4.15 -14.50 -5.37
CA ASN A 47 3.33 -14.05 -4.24
C ASN A 47 3.80 -14.65 -2.90
N LYS A 48 4.17 -15.94 -2.87
CA LYS A 48 4.73 -16.56 -1.65
C LYS A 48 6.06 -15.91 -1.24
N VAL A 49 6.90 -15.55 -2.19
CA VAL A 49 8.14 -14.81 -1.92
C VAL A 49 7.83 -13.41 -1.38
N PHE A 50 6.90 -12.68 -2.00
CA PHE A 50 6.51 -11.34 -1.57
C PHE A 50 5.92 -11.31 -0.15
N ILE A 51 5.06 -12.27 0.18
CA ILE A 51 4.52 -12.43 1.54
C ILE A 51 5.64 -12.73 2.55
N SER A 52 6.69 -13.46 2.15
CA SER A 52 7.81 -13.75 3.05
C SER A 52 8.64 -12.51 3.42
N TRP A 53 8.47 -11.41 2.69
CA TRP A 53 9.20 -10.16 2.92
C TRP A 53 8.52 -9.21 3.92
N GLY A 54 7.23 -9.40 4.24
CA GLY A 54 6.46 -8.61 5.22
C GLY A 54 5.22 -7.94 4.65
#